data_AF-A0A427YAS7-F1
#
_entry.id   AF-A0A427YAS7-F1
#
_cell.length_a   1.000
_cell.length_b   1.000
_cell.length_c   1.000
_cell.angle_alpha   90.00
_cell.angle_beta   90.00
_cell.angle_gamma   90.00
#
_symmetry.space_group_name_H-M   'P 1'
#
loop_
_entity.id
_entity.type
_entity.pdbx_description
1 polymer ?
#
loop_
_entity_poly.entity_id
_entity_poly.type
_entity_poly.pdbx_seq_one_letter_code
_entity_poly.pdbx_strand_id
1 'polypeptide(L)'
;MHDTHSADVQPAASHLFPQCDGLGRDMLSEELSTDMDRITQLQDAILDLLTITSASIEYITHRTQFEQTSAAIPTTLQTAQAARRKEYRAAIETFVADIVRRAKDVETLTAALPSKDDSGLRAARLQELQTEMVAANVEYKEALAQAEALLGELRDILRVTLGDGTERNIVASLGRLGLPA
;
A
#
# COMPACT_ATOMS: atom_id res chain seq x y z
N MET A 1 -34.64 -23.52 -45.08
CA MET A 1 -33.96 -24.48 -45.97
C MET A 1 -32.49 -24.13 -45.98
N HIS A 2 -31.68 -25.06 -45.44
CA HIS A 2 -30.25 -25.31 -45.68
C HIS A 2 -29.23 -24.16 -45.46
N ASP A 3 -28.38 -24.24 -44.42
CA ASP A 3 -27.07 -24.98 -44.36
C ASP A 3 -26.00 -24.25 -45.22
N THR A 4 -24.79 -23.87 -44.76
CA THR A 4 -23.76 -24.61 -43.99
C THR A 4 -22.64 -23.70 -43.44
N HIS A 5 -22.01 -24.14 -42.34
CA HIS A 5 -20.60 -23.96 -41.89
C HIS A 5 -20.15 -22.54 -41.47
N SER A 6 -20.05 -22.19 -40.18
CA SER A 6 -19.16 -22.73 -39.13
C SER A 6 -17.70 -22.92 -39.56
N ALA A 7 -16.89 -21.90 -39.26
CA ALA A 7 -15.47 -22.06 -38.97
C ALA A 7 -15.18 -21.20 -37.73
N ASP A 8 -15.09 -21.89 -36.60
CA ASP A 8 -14.49 -21.44 -35.35
C ASP A 8 -13.12 -20.80 -35.63
N VAL A 9 -12.95 -19.54 -35.20
CA VAL A 9 -11.63 -18.95 -34.99
C VAL A 9 -11.52 -18.68 -33.51
N GLN A 10 -11.08 -19.71 -32.78
CA GLN A 10 -10.62 -19.60 -31.41
C GLN A 10 -9.41 -18.67 -31.34
N PRO A 11 -9.32 -17.74 -30.37
CA PRO A 11 -8.07 -17.05 -30.08
C PRO A 11 -7.19 -17.98 -29.23
N ALA A 12 -6.46 -18.89 -29.88
CA ALA A 12 -5.43 -19.69 -29.23
C ALA A 12 -4.14 -18.86 -29.07
N ALA A 13 -4.14 -17.90 -28.15
CA ALA A 13 -2.92 -17.17 -27.77
C ALA A 13 -2.95 -16.63 -26.32
N SER A 14 -3.83 -17.16 -25.47
CA SER A 14 -3.97 -16.69 -24.07
C SER A 14 -3.13 -17.45 -23.04
N HIS A 15 -2.35 -18.46 -23.45
CA HIS A 15 -1.81 -19.46 -22.52
C HIS A 15 -0.29 -19.58 -22.47
N LEU A 16 0.47 -18.62 -22.98
CA LEU A 16 1.94 -18.71 -23.00
C LEU A 16 2.66 -17.55 -22.28
N PHE A 17 2.07 -17.02 -21.21
CA PHE A 17 2.85 -16.31 -20.19
C PHE A 17 2.98 -17.24 -18.98
N PRO A 18 4.21 -17.52 -18.49
CA PRO A 18 4.35 -18.18 -17.21
C PRO A 18 3.70 -17.28 -16.16
N GLN A 19 2.73 -17.84 -15.46
CA GLN A 19 2.08 -17.23 -14.31
C GLN A 19 3.15 -17.17 -13.19
N CYS A 20 4.03 -16.18 -13.23
CA CYS A 20 5.01 -15.99 -12.16
C CYS A 20 4.26 -15.63 -10.88
N ASP A 21 4.62 -16.31 -9.80
CA ASP A 21 3.96 -16.34 -8.50
C ASP A 21 3.78 -14.95 -7.86
N GLY A 22 2.65 -14.29 -8.17
CA GLY A 22 2.26 -13.03 -7.54
C GLY A 22 1.87 -13.16 -6.05
N LEU A 23 1.60 -14.38 -5.58
CA LEU A 23 1.11 -14.66 -4.22
C LEU A 23 2.13 -14.31 -3.12
N GLY A 24 3.43 -14.44 -3.39
CA GLY A 24 4.48 -14.14 -2.41
C GLY A 24 4.67 -12.63 -2.17
N ARG A 25 4.43 -11.81 -3.20
CA ARG A 25 4.68 -10.37 -3.20
C ARG A 25 3.55 -9.57 -2.56
N ASP A 26 2.31 -9.93 -2.86
CA ASP A 26 1.12 -9.29 -2.26
C ASP A 26 1.09 -9.54 -0.74
N MET A 27 1.39 -10.76 -0.32
CA MET A 27 1.44 -11.16 1.10
C MET A 27 2.48 -10.37 1.90
N LEU A 28 3.68 -10.13 1.37
CA LEU A 28 4.72 -9.34 2.04
C LEU A 28 4.34 -7.86 2.15
N SER A 29 3.73 -7.30 1.09
CA SER A 29 3.28 -5.92 1.10
C SER A 29 2.17 -5.69 2.12
N GLU A 30 1.27 -6.67 2.26
CA GLU A 30 0.19 -6.67 3.24
C GLU A 30 0.75 -6.80 4.66
N GLU A 31 1.68 -7.73 4.91
CA GLU A 31 2.38 -7.86 6.20
C GLU A 31 3.07 -6.55 6.62
N LEU A 32 3.89 -5.96 5.74
CA LEU A 32 4.57 -4.68 5.99
C LEU A 32 3.59 -3.51 6.22
N SER A 33 2.48 -3.49 5.48
CA SER A 33 1.44 -2.49 5.64
C SER A 33 0.72 -2.64 6.98
N THR A 34 0.39 -3.87 7.39
CA THR A 34 -0.27 -4.13 8.68
C THR A 34 0.64 -3.83 9.86
N ASP A 35 1.95 -4.04 9.72
CA ASP A 35 2.92 -3.72 10.76
C ASP A 35 3.10 -2.22 10.94
N MET A 36 3.20 -1.48 9.83
CA MET A 36 3.25 -0.01 9.87
C MET A 36 1.98 0.58 10.47
N ASP A 37 0.81 0.03 10.11
CA ASP A 37 -0.48 0.44 10.68
C ASP A 37 -0.51 0.23 12.20
N ARG A 38 -0.06 -0.94 12.70
CA ARG A 38 0.04 -1.21 14.15
C ARG A 38 1.00 -0.26 14.87
N ILE A 39 2.13 0.08 14.25
CA ILE A 39 3.10 1.03 14.83
C ILE A 39 2.47 2.43 14.92
N THR A 40 1.76 2.87 13.87
CA THR A 40 1.04 4.15 13.89
C THR A 40 -0.05 4.15 14.96
N GLN A 41 -0.84 3.09 15.08
CA GLN A 41 -1.86 2.94 16.12
C GLN A 41 -1.27 3.01 17.54
N LEU A 42 -0.12 2.37 17.77
CA LEU A 42 0.58 2.45 19.05
C LEU A 42 1.09 3.87 19.34
N GLN A 43 1.66 4.53 18.33
CA GLN A 43 2.13 5.91 18.45
C GLN A 43 0.97 6.85 18.83
N ASP A 44 -0.16 6.74 18.13
CA ASP A 44 -1.35 7.52 18.42
C ASP A 44 -1.85 7.25 19.83
N ALA A 45 -1.96 5.98 20.25
CA ALA A 45 -2.40 5.60 21.60
C ALA A 45 -1.48 6.17 22.71
N ILE A 46 -0.16 6.21 22.49
CA ILE A 46 0.81 6.79 23.43
C ILE A 46 0.65 8.31 23.50
N LEU A 47 0.56 8.98 22.36
CA LEU A 47 0.33 10.44 22.29
C LEU A 47 -0.98 10.81 22.98
N ASP A 48 -2.01 9.99 22.79
CA ASP A 48 -3.31 10.10 23.39
C ASP A 48 -3.27 9.94 24.93
N LEU A 49 -2.50 8.96 25.42
CA LEU A 49 -2.29 8.77 26.86
C LEU A 49 -1.58 9.97 27.48
N LEU A 50 -0.53 10.49 26.83
CA LEU A 50 0.22 11.65 27.30
C LEU A 50 -0.64 12.92 27.30
N THR A 51 -1.42 13.14 26.25
CA THR A 51 -2.34 14.28 26.12
C THR A 51 -3.40 14.28 27.21
N ILE A 52 -4.03 13.13 27.49
CA ILE A 52 -5.00 13.04 28.59
C ILE A 52 -4.33 13.26 29.94
N THR A 53 -3.13 12.70 30.14
CA THR A 53 -2.41 12.84 31.40
C THR A 53 -2.07 14.31 31.67
N SER A 54 -1.53 15.02 30.69
CA SER A 54 -1.21 16.45 30.84
C SER A 54 -2.47 17.30 31.07
N ALA A 55 -3.54 17.07 30.31
CA ALA A 55 -4.82 17.76 30.49
C ALA A 55 -5.44 17.48 31.87
N SER A 56 -5.30 16.26 32.39
CA SER A 56 -5.78 15.89 33.73
C SER A 56 -5.01 16.62 34.83
N ILE A 57 -3.69 16.76 34.69
CA ILE A 57 -2.84 17.51 35.63
C ILE A 57 -3.19 19.00 35.57
N GLU A 58 -3.37 19.56 34.38
CA GLU A 58 -3.79 20.95 34.21
C GLU A 58 -5.16 21.21 34.86
N TYR A 59 -6.12 20.31 34.65
CA TYR A 59 -7.43 20.39 35.28
C TYR A 59 -7.33 20.33 36.81
N ILE A 60 -6.59 19.35 37.34
CA ILE A 60 -6.38 19.19 38.79
C ILE A 60 -5.77 20.46 39.38
N THR A 61 -4.68 20.95 38.79
CA THR A 61 -3.95 22.12 39.31
C THR A 61 -4.77 23.41 39.27
N HIS A 62 -5.59 23.62 38.24
CA HIS A 62 -6.36 24.87 38.09
C HIS A 62 -7.74 24.84 38.77
N ARG A 63 -8.32 23.65 39.00
CA ARG A 63 -9.69 23.51 39.52
C ARG A 63 -9.76 23.07 40.99
N THR A 64 -8.61 22.84 41.66
CA THR A 64 -8.57 22.52 43.10
C THR A 64 -9.12 23.65 43.97
N GLN A 65 -9.98 23.30 44.92
CA GLN A 65 -10.39 24.15 46.05
C GLN A 65 -9.50 23.86 47.26
N PHE A 66 -9.06 24.92 47.95
CA PHE A 66 -8.41 24.78 49.25
C PHE A 66 -9.46 24.49 50.33
N GLU A 67 -9.30 23.40 51.07
CA GLU A 67 -10.16 23.11 52.22
C GLU A 67 -9.65 23.80 53.48
N GLN A 68 -10.57 24.43 54.21
CA GLN A 68 -10.28 25.02 55.51
C GLN A 68 -10.21 23.91 56.55
N THR A 69 -9.00 23.57 57.01
CA THR A 69 -8.75 22.53 58.01
C THR A 69 -9.07 22.97 59.44
N SER A 70 -9.23 24.27 59.70
CA SER A 70 -9.58 24.81 61.01
C SER A 70 -10.53 25.99 60.90
N ALA A 71 -11.67 25.92 61.58
CA ALA A 71 -12.68 26.99 61.61
C ALA A 71 -12.17 28.30 62.26
N ALA A 72 -11.05 28.25 62.98
CA ALA A 72 -10.46 29.41 63.64
C ALA A 72 -9.62 30.31 62.70
N ILE A 73 -9.22 29.80 61.53
CA ILE A 73 -8.36 30.53 60.58
C ILE A 73 -9.17 30.78 59.30
N PRO A 74 -9.57 32.02 58.99
CA PRO A 74 -10.34 32.32 57.79
C PRO A 74 -9.55 31.99 56.52
N THR A 75 -10.21 31.42 55.52
CA THR A 75 -9.61 30.99 54.26
C THR A 75 -9.11 32.18 53.45
N THR A 76 -7.81 32.29 53.24
CA THR A 76 -7.17 33.44 52.58
C THR A 76 -6.98 33.28 51.07
N LEU A 77 -7.07 32.04 50.54
CA LEU A 77 -6.92 31.73 49.13
C LEU A 77 -8.20 31.09 48.58
N GLN A 78 -8.85 31.78 47.64
CA GLN A 78 -9.96 31.24 46.86
C GLN A 78 -9.55 31.15 45.39
N THR A 79 -9.70 29.96 44.82
CA THR A 79 -9.51 29.75 43.39
C THR A 79 -10.79 30.15 42.66
N ALA A 80 -10.72 31.17 41.79
CA ALA A 80 -11.89 31.76 41.14
C ALA A 80 -12.67 30.79 40.23
N GLN A 81 -12.04 29.74 39.71
CA GLN A 81 -12.65 28.76 38.81
C GLN A 81 -12.88 27.38 39.43
N ALA A 82 -12.79 27.27 40.75
CA ALA A 82 -12.71 25.97 41.40
C ALA A 82 -14.01 25.17 41.30
N ALA A 83 -13.90 23.89 40.95
CA ALA A 83 -15.06 23.02 40.72
C ALA A 83 -15.71 22.61 42.05
N ARG A 84 -17.02 22.33 42.03
CA ARG A 84 -17.72 21.79 43.21
C ARG A 84 -17.12 20.42 43.55
N ARG A 85 -16.93 20.13 44.85
CA ARG A 85 -16.25 18.91 45.33
C ARG A 85 -16.76 17.61 44.70
N LYS A 86 -18.07 17.47 44.52
CA LYS A 86 -18.70 16.30 43.89
C LYS A 86 -18.33 16.18 42.42
N GLU A 87 -18.35 17.28 41.68
CA GLU A 87 -18.00 17.34 40.25
C GLU A 87 -16.50 17.12 40.04
N TYR A 88 -15.66 17.72 40.89
CA TYR A 88 -14.21 17.56 40.86
C TYR A 88 -13.79 16.10 41.10
N ARG A 89 -14.41 15.43 42.08
CA ARG A 89 -14.15 14.00 42.35
C ARG A 89 -14.61 13.11 41.19
N ALA A 90 -15.79 13.37 40.64
CA ALA A 90 -16.29 12.62 39.48
C ALA A 90 -15.39 12.81 38.23
N ALA A 91 -14.86 14.03 38.03
CA ALA A 91 -13.92 14.31 36.96
C ALA A 91 -12.61 13.53 37.13
N ILE A 92 -12.04 13.49 38.34
CA ILE A 92 -10.84 12.69 38.64
C ILE A 92 -11.09 11.20 38.39
N GLU A 93 -12.22 10.66 38.87
CA GLU A 93 -12.57 9.25 38.65
C GLU A 93 -12.67 8.92 37.14
N THR A 94 -13.20 9.85 36.34
CA THR A 94 -13.25 9.73 34.88
C THR A 94 -11.86 9.73 34.26
N PHE A 95 -10.99 10.68 34.64
CA PHE A 95 -9.61 10.74 34.13
C PHE A 95 -8.81 9.49 34.47
N VAL A 96 -8.93 9.00 35.71
CA VAL A 96 -8.25 7.77 36.14
C VAL A 96 -8.75 6.56 35.32
N ALA A 97 -10.06 6.44 35.12
CA ALA A 97 -10.62 5.37 34.30
C ALA A 97 -10.13 5.43 32.84
N ASP A 98 -10.06 6.63 32.25
CA ASP A 98 -9.56 6.82 30.89
C ASP A 98 -8.06 6.54 30.76
N ILE A 99 -7.24 6.97 31.72
CA ILE A 99 -5.80 6.67 31.76
C ILE A 99 -5.56 5.17 31.87
N VAL A 100 -6.28 4.48 32.78
CA VAL A 100 -6.13 3.02 32.96
C VAL A 100 -6.56 2.27 31.72
N ARG A 101 -7.65 2.68 31.06
CA ARG A 101 -8.09 2.08 29.80
C ARG A 101 -7.02 2.24 28.72
N ARG A 102 -6.52 3.46 28.50
CA ARG A 102 -5.50 3.75 27.49
C ARG A 102 -4.17 3.04 27.77
N ALA A 103 -3.78 2.90 29.04
CA ALA A 103 -2.60 2.13 29.41
C ALA A 103 -2.74 0.64 29.02
N LYS A 104 -3.91 0.04 29.22
CA LYS A 104 -4.20 -1.34 28.79
C LYS A 104 -4.23 -1.48 27.26
N ASP A 105 -4.75 -0.48 26.56
CA ASP A 105 -4.75 -0.46 25.10
C ASP A 105 -3.30 -0.46 24.58
N VAL A 106 -2.42 0.35 25.17
CA VAL A 106 -0.98 0.37 24.87
C VAL A 106 -0.31 -0.98 25.17
N GLU A 107 -0.63 -1.62 26.29
CA GLU A 107 -0.11 -2.97 26.60
C GLU A 107 -0.53 -4.00 25.55
N THR A 108 -1.81 -3.96 25.14
CA THR A 108 -2.36 -4.87 24.13
C THR A 108 -1.71 -4.63 22.76
N LEU A 109 -1.58 -3.37 22.35
CA LEU A 109 -0.92 -2.99 21.10
C LEU A 109 0.58 -3.36 21.11
N THR A 110 1.25 -3.23 22.25
CA THR A 110 2.65 -3.65 22.41
C THR A 110 2.80 -5.16 22.25
N ALA A 111 1.88 -5.95 22.80
CA ALA A 111 1.87 -7.40 22.63
C ALA A 111 1.56 -7.83 21.18
N ALA A 112 0.84 -6.99 20.42
CA ALA A 112 0.51 -7.22 19.02
C ALA A 112 1.62 -6.78 18.04
N LEU A 113 2.72 -6.18 18.53
CA LEU A 113 3.86 -5.81 17.70
C LEU A 113 4.58 -7.08 17.18
N PRO A 114 5.06 -7.06 15.93
CA PRO A 114 5.92 -8.12 15.40
C PRO A 114 7.17 -8.30 16.25
N SER A 115 7.60 -9.54 16.45
CA SER A 115 8.79 -9.82 17.25
C SER A 115 10.05 -9.44 16.49
N LYS A 116 11.10 -9.00 17.20
CA LYS A 116 12.37 -8.62 16.57
C LYS A 116 13.03 -9.78 15.81
N ASP A 117 12.75 -11.01 16.21
CA ASP A 117 13.28 -12.23 15.57
C ASP A 117 12.71 -12.45 14.15
N ASP A 118 11.54 -11.88 13.83
CA ASP A 118 10.95 -11.96 12.49
C ASP A 118 11.69 -11.08 11.47
N SER A 119 12.44 -10.07 11.93
CA SER A 119 13.13 -9.12 11.05
C SER A 119 14.21 -9.77 10.18
N GLY A 120 14.95 -10.75 10.72
CA GLY A 120 16.00 -11.46 10.00
C GLY A 120 15.43 -12.37 8.91
N LEU A 121 14.36 -13.09 9.23
CA LEU A 121 13.64 -13.94 8.26
C LEU A 121 13.00 -13.09 7.15
N ARG A 122 12.42 -11.94 7.49
CA ARG A 122 11.87 -10.99 6.51
C ARG A 122 12.95 -10.41 5.61
N ALA A 123 14.10 -10.02 6.16
CA ALA A 123 15.22 -9.52 5.37
C ALA A 123 15.74 -10.58 4.38
N ALA A 124 15.87 -11.84 4.83
CA ALA A 124 16.24 -12.96 3.96
C ALA A 124 15.20 -13.19 2.85
N ARG A 125 13.91 -13.18 3.19
CA ARG A 125 12.81 -13.32 2.23
C ARG A 125 12.76 -12.16 1.23
N LEU A 126 13.03 -10.92 1.68
CA LEU A 126 13.14 -9.76 0.78
C LEU A 126 14.31 -9.92 -0.20
N GLN A 127 15.46 -10.43 0.27
CA GLN A 127 16.63 -10.64 -0.57
C GLN A 127 16.40 -11.74 -1.61
N GLU A 128 15.71 -12.81 -1.23
CA GLU A 128 15.27 -13.86 -2.14
C GLU A 128 14.34 -13.29 -3.21
N LEU A 129 13.30 -12.56 -2.81
CA LEU A 129 12.35 -11.92 -3.73
C LEU A 129 13.04 -10.91 -4.64
N GLN A 130 14.01 -10.15 -4.15
CA GLN A 130 14.79 -9.23 -4.97
C GLN A 130 15.60 -9.99 -6.03
N THR A 131 16.19 -11.12 -5.66
CA THR A 131 16.95 -11.96 -6.59
C THR A 131 16.05 -12.53 -7.68
N GLU A 132 14.87 -13.04 -7.29
CA GLU A 132 13.85 -13.51 -8.22
C GLU A 132 13.38 -12.39 -9.16
N MET A 133 13.14 -11.19 -8.64
CA MET A 133 12.70 -10.05 -9.43
C MET A 133 13.78 -9.61 -10.44
N VAL A 134 15.06 -9.70 -10.08
CA VAL A 134 16.17 -9.41 -11.00
C VAL A 134 16.22 -10.46 -12.11
N ALA A 135 16.10 -11.75 -11.78
CA ALA A 135 16.08 -12.83 -12.76
C ALA A 135 14.89 -12.67 -13.74
N ALA A 136 13.67 -12.50 -13.21
CA ALA A 136 12.47 -12.30 -14.00
C ALA A 136 12.54 -11.06 -14.90
N ASN A 137 13.18 -9.97 -14.44
CA ASN A 137 13.40 -8.79 -15.28
C ASN A 137 14.39 -9.02 -16.42
N VAL A 138 15.40 -9.87 -16.22
CA VAL A 138 16.34 -10.25 -17.28
C VAL A 138 15.61 -11.06 -18.34
N GLU A 139 14.89 -12.11 -17.92
CA GLU A 139 14.10 -12.95 -18.82
C GLU A 139 13.06 -12.14 -19.59
N TYR A 140 12.38 -11.21 -18.91
CA TYR A 140 11.44 -10.30 -19.55
C TYR A 140 12.10 -9.43 -20.63
N LYS A 141 13.28 -8.86 -20.37
CA LYS A 141 14.02 -8.06 -21.36
C LYS A 141 14.46 -8.89 -22.55
N GLU A 142 14.90 -10.12 -22.32
CA GLU A 142 15.30 -11.04 -23.40
C GLU A 142 14.10 -11.42 -24.28
N ALA A 143 12.96 -11.77 -23.67
CA ALA A 143 11.73 -12.05 -24.40
C ALA A 143 11.24 -10.84 -25.18
N LEU A 144 11.33 -9.63 -24.61
CA LEU A 144 10.98 -8.39 -25.28
C LEU A 144 11.87 -8.13 -26.50
N ALA A 145 13.19 -8.29 -26.36
CA ALA A 145 14.13 -8.11 -27.46
C ALA A 145 13.86 -9.10 -28.61
N GLN A 146 13.52 -10.35 -28.28
CA GLN A 146 13.14 -11.35 -29.28
C GLN A 146 11.84 -10.97 -30.00
N ALA A 147 10.84 -10.50 -29.26
CA ALA A 147 9.57 -10.03 -29.84
C ALA A 147 9.77 -8.82 -30.75
N GLU A 148 10.60 -7.85 -30.34
CA GLU A 148 10.95 -6.68 -31.16
C GLU A 148 11.71 -7.07 -32.44
N ALA A 149 12.64 -8.02 -32.36
CA ALA A 149 13.36 -8.53 -33.51
C ALA A 149 12.42 -9.21 -34.53
N LEU A 150 11.55 -10.10 -34.05
CA LEU A 150 10.53 -10.77 -34.89
C LEU A 150 9.56 -9.76 -35.52
N LEU A 151 9.17 -8.72 -34.78
CA LEU A 151 8.33 -7.65 -35.31
C LEU A 151 9.05 -6.84 -36.39
N GLY A 152 10.35 -6.60 -36.22
CA GLY A 152 11.22 -6.02 -37.23
C GLY A 152 11.25 -6.85 -38.52
N GLU A 153 11.51 -8.16 -38.39
CA GLU A 153 11.51 -9.10 -39.52
C GLU A 153 10.14 -9.14 -40.23
N LEU A 154 9.04 -9.22 -39.48
CA LEU A 154 7.69 -9.19 -40.05
C LEU A 154 7.45 -7.88 -40.81
N ARG A 155 7.87 -6.74 -40.25
CA ARG A 155 7.73 -5.43 -40.89
C ARG A 155 8.53 -5.36 -42.18
N ASP A 156 9.73 -5.92 -42.21
CA ASP A 156 10.60 -5.94 -43.38
C ASP A 156 10.05 -6.87 -44.47
N ILE A 157 9.56 -8.06 -44.11
CA ILE A 157 8.86 -8.97 -45.03
C ILE A 157 7.63 -8.30 -45.64
N LEU A 158 6.80 -7.65 -44.82
CA LEU A 158 5.63 -6.90 -45.29
C LEU A 158 6.06 -5.76 -46.23
N ARG A 159 7.14 -5.03 -45.92
CA ARG A 159 7.65 -3.96 -46.78
C ARG A 159 8.15 -4.49 -48.13
N VAL A 160 8.81 -5.63 -48.16
CA VAL A 160 9.26 -6.28 -49.42
C VAL A 160 8.06 -6.78 -50.22
N THR A 161 7.11 -7.49 -49.59
CA THR A 161 5.92 -8.01 -50.28
C THR A 161 4.99 -6.90 -50.79
N LEU A 162 4.83 -5.79 -50.06
CA LEU A 162 4.07 -4.63 -50.54
C LEU A 162 4.86 -3.75 -51.52
N GLY A 163 6.20 -3.66 -51.40
CA GLY A 163 7.07 -2.88 -52.29
C GLY A 163 7.29 -3.53 -53.66
N ASP A 164 7.46 -4.85 -53.72
CA ASP A 164 7.59 -5.62 -54.97
C ASP A 164 6.27 -5.67 -55.77
N GLY A 165 5.13 -5.45 -55.09
CA GLY A 165 3.81 -5.36 -55.72
C GLY A 165 3.61 -4.10 -56.57
N THR A 166 4.39 -3.04 -56.31
CA THR A 166 4.28 -1.76 -57.03
C THR A 166 5.15 -1.68 -58.29
N GLU A 167 6.32 -2.31 -58.32
CA GLU A 167 7.21 -2.23 -59.49
C GLU A 167 6.83 -3.22 -60.60
N ARG A 168 6.34 -4.41 -60.26
CA ARG A 168 5.86 -5.39 -61.26
C ARG A 168 4.59 -4.95 -62.00
N ASN A 169 3.82 -4.02 -61.44
CA ASN A 169 2.62 -3.49 -62.08
C ASN A 169 2.92 -2.37 -63.09
N ILE A 170 4.01 -1.61 -62.90
CA ILE A 170 4.38 -0.51 -63.81
C ILE A 170 4.94 -1.06 -65.14
N VAL A 171 5.74 -2.13 -65.12
CA VAL A 171 6.25 -2.75 -66.35
C VAL A 171 5.15 -3.50 -67.12
N ALA A 172 4.20 -4.13 -66.41
CA ALA A 172 3.07 -4.80 -67.03
C ALA A 172 2.03 -3.84 -67.65
N SER A 173 1.97 -2.59 -67.18
CA SER A 173 1.10 -1.55 -67.73
C SER A 173 1.77 -0.73 -68.86
N LEU A 174 3.10 -0.58 -68.86
CA LEU A 174 3.85 0.05 -69.95
C LEU A 174 3.99 -0.83 -71.21
N GLY A 175 3.91 -2.16 -71.09
CA GLY A 175 3.86 -3.07 -72.25
C GLY A 175 2.53 -3.09 -73.02
N ARG A 176 1.46 -2.48 -72.47
CA ARG A 176 0.11 -2.43 -73.09
C ARG A 176 -0.19 -1.13 -73.85
N LEU A 177 0.67 -0.12 -73.78
CA LEU A 177 0.60 1.07 -74.63
C LEU A 177 1.79 1.06 -75.59
N GLY A 178 1.62 0.36 -76.73
CA GLY A 178 2.62 0.38 -77.79
C GLY A 178 2.88 1.80 -78.29
N LEU A 179 4.10 2.28 -78.08
CA LEU A 179 4.73 3.36 -78.84
C LEU A 179 6.24 3.07 -78.95
N PRO A 180 6.81 3.08 -80.17
CA PRO A 180 8.25 2.85 -80.38
C PRO A 180 9.08 4.08 -79.98
N ALA A 181 10.39 3.82 -79.86
CA ALA A 181 11.52 4.71 -79.53
C ALA A 181 11.33 6.22 -79.72
#